data_AF-A0A8T5JYI9-F1
#
_entry.id   AF-A0A8T5JYI9-F1
#
_cell.length_a   1.000
_cell.length_b   1.000
_cell.length_c   1.000
_cell.angle_alpha   90.00
_cell.angle_beta   90.00
_cell.angle_gamma   90.00
#
_symmetry.space_group_name_H-M   'P 1'
#
loop_
_entity.id
_entity.type
_entity.pdbx_description
1 polymer ?
#
loop_
_entity_poly.entity_id
_entity_poly.type
_entity_poly.pdbx_seq_one_letter_code
_entity_poly.pdbx_strand_id
1 'polypeptide(L)'
;MFFKKKNKLKFTLIKEAIDENLKNRKFTMALALYSKLQEEYLNLGNELRHIHYEDYQITQNKLILLMKVQELIRVTKTDDIEAINKKLTDVNDYLFHKIGEIPERFYSYLQHNYSQAYKVYEHKIHKAELSLLLETIKTMIREQNYDRALSIFPEVMKIFNKTIAFKRNDELAKELSDLKAHLKMSLLKQHAYSEVSKVDEKTIKKLLRKKIKKVIEKKEKPIKKLPEDPENKDIQDLKKLIKKNKIDDSTIQFEKVFNSKVL
;
A
#
# COMPACT_ATOMS: atom_id res chain seq x y z
N MET A 1 -6.71 -22.39 72.46
CA MET A 1 -6.23 -21.42 71.45
C MET A 1 -7.36 -21.12 70.49
N PHE A 2 -8.05 -19.99 70.67
CA PHE A 2 -9.10 -19.55 69.74
C PHE A 2 -8.47 -18.74 68.61
N PHE A 3 -8.62 -19.22 67.37
CA PHE A 3 -8.24 -18.49 66.17
C PHE A 3 -9.04 -17.19 66.08
N LYS A 4 -8.39 -16.04 66.32
CA LYS A 4 -8.91 -14.74 65.88
C LYS A 4 -8.96 -14.76 64.35
N LYS A 5 -10.11 -15.12 63.76
CA LYS A 5 -10.43 -14.70 62.39
C LYS A 5 -10.37 -13.18 62.41
N LYS A 6 -9.26 -12.60 61.92
CA LYS A 6 -9.17 -11.15 61.67
C LYS A 6 -10.38 -10.79 60.81
N ASN A 7 -11.25 -9.90 61.28
CA ASN A 7 -12.32 -9.32 60.47
C ASN A 7 -11.65 -8.67 59.26
N LYS A 8 -11.65 -9.36 58.12
CA LYS A 8 -11.15 -8.80 56.86
C LYS A 8 -12.13 -7.71 56.43
N LEU A 9 -11.58 -6.56 56.03
CA LEU A 9 -12.36 -5.48 55.43
C LEU A 9 -13.08 -6.02 54.19
N LYS A 10 -14.31 -5.55 53.94
CA LYS A 10 -15.09 -5.91 52.75
C LYS A 10 -14.32 -5.62 51.46
N PHE A 11 -13.62 -4.48 51.40
CA PHE A 11 -12.71 -4.13 50.31
C PHE A 11 -11.71 -5.25 50.01
N THR A 12 -11.01 -5.76 51.03
CA THR A 12 -10.02 -6.84 50.88
C THR A 12 -10.66 -8.13 50.37
N LEU A 13 -11.85 -8.48 50.87
CA LEU A 13 -12.57 -9.66 50.41
C LEU A 13 -12.97 -9.57 48.93
N ILE A 14 -13.41 -8.40 48.47
CA ILE A 14 -13.78 -8.17 47.07
C ILE A 14 -12.54 -8.21 46.17
N LYS A 15 -11.45 -7.54 46.59
CA LYS A 15 -10.17 -7.58 45.85
C LYS A 15 -9.68 -9.02 45.68
N GLU A 16 -9.63 -9.80 46.77
CA GLU A 16 -9.22 -11.20 46.73
C GLU A 16 -10.12 -12.04 45.80
N ALA A 17 -11.44 -11.82 45.82
CA ALA A 17 -12.36 -12.48 44.92
C ALA A 17 -12.13 -12.11 43.45
N ILE A 18 -11.79 -10.85 43.16
CA ILE A 18 -11.41 -10.41 41.81
C ILE A 18 -10.13 -11.11 41.36
N ASP A 19 -9.08 -11.07 42.17
CA ASP A 19 -7.79 -11.69 41.84
C ASP A 19 -7.95 -13.21 41.59
N GLU A 20 -8.75 -13.88 42.41
CA GLU A 20 -9.05 -15.31 42.25
C GLU A 20 -9.85 -15.59 40.96
N ASN A 21 -10.83 -14.76 40.65
CA ASN A 21 -11.58 -14.86 39.39
C ASN A 21 -10.68 -14.63 38.17
N LEU A 22 -9.77 -13.65 38.21
CA LEU A 22 -8.80 -13.39 37.14
C LEU A 22 -7.84 -14.58 36.94
N LYS A 23 -7.31 -15.15 38.03
CA LYS A 23 -6.46 -16.36 37.98
C LYS A 23 -7.18 -17.57 37.39
N ASN A 24 -8.48 -17.71 37.67
CA ASN A 24 -9.31 -18.81 37.22
C ASN A 24 -10.07 -18.56 35.91
N ARG A 25 -9.73 -17.48 35.17
CA ARG A 25 -10.38 -17.11 33.90
C ARG A 25 -11.89 -16.84 33.99
N LYS A 26 -12.40 -16.53 35.18
CA LYS A 26 -13.79 -16.13 35.43
C LYS A 26 -13.97 -14.62 35.19
N PHE A 27 -13.63 -14.17 33.97
CA PHE A 27 -13.50 -12.75 33.63
C PHE A 27 -14.80 -11.95 33.80
N THR A 28 -15.94 -12.52 33.39
CA THR A 28 -17.25 -11.87 33.58
C THR A 28 -17.58 -11.68 35.06
N MET A 29 -17.21 -12.65 35.91
CA MET A 29 -17.41 -12.54 37.35
C MET A 29 -16.47 -11.50 37.97
N ALA A 30 -15.22 -11.41 37.50
CA ALA A 30 -14.28 -10.37 37.94
C ALA A 30 -14.80 -8.96 37.59
N LEU A 31 -15.33 -8.76 36.38
CA LEU A 31 -15.90 -7.48 35.96
C LEU A 31 -17.17 -7.11 36.72
N ALA A 32 -18.02 -8.09 37.04
CA ALA A 32 -19.23 -7.87 37.84
C ALA A 32 -18.95 -7.36 39.26
N LEU A 33 -17.73 -7.55 39.77
CA LEU A 33 -17.29 -7.05 41.07
C LEU A 33 -16.69 -5.63 41.01
N TYR A 34 -16.50 -5.06 39.81
CA TYR A 34 -15.83 -3.76 39.65
C TYR A 34 -16.53 -2.61 40.39
N SER A 35 -17.85 -2.46 40.20
CA SER A 35 -18.62 -1.41 40.88
C SER A 35 -18.59 -1.56 42.40
N LYS A 36 -18.63 -2.82 42.89
CA LYS A 36 -18.54 -3.10 44.33
C LYS A 36 -17.16 -2.80 44.89
N LEU A 37 -16.08 -3.06 44.14
CA LEU A 37 -14.72 -2.69 44.53
C LEU A 37 -14.60 -1.17 44.70
N GLN A 38 -15.13 -0.41 43.74
CA GLN A 38 -15.10 1.06 43.78
C GLN A 38 -15.92 1.61 44.95
N GLU A 39 -17.14 1.11 45.15
CA GLU A 39 -18.01 1.50 46.26
C GLU A 39 -17.35 1.23 47.62
N GLU A 40 -16.85 0.02 47.85
CA GLU A 40 -16.22 -0.35 49.11
C GLU A 40 -14.91 0.43 49.35
N TYR A 41 -14.14 0.75 48.29
CA TYR A 41 -12.97 1.62 48.42
C TYR A 41 -13.37 3.05 48.82
N LEU A 42 -14.42 3.61 48.22
CA LEU A 42 -14.92 4.95 48.57
C LEU A 42 -15.48 5.02 49.99
N ASN A 43 -16.04 3.92 50.49
CA ASN A 43 -16.57 3.80 51.86
C ASN A 43 -15.47 3.64 52.94
N LEU A 44 -14.22 3.41 52.55
CA LEU A 44 -13.10 3.42 53.50
C LEU A 44 -12.86 4.85 54.03
N GLY A 45 -12.50 4.95 55.31
CA GLY A 45 -11.98 6.19 55.89
C GLY A 45 -10.68 6.64 55.23
N ASN A 46 -10.33 7.92 55.34
CA ASN A 46 -9.18 8.53 54.66
C ASN A 46 -7.86 7.76 54.87
N GLU A 47 -7.55 7.37 56.11
CA GLU A 47 -6.32 6.63 56.43
C GLU A 47 -6.28 5.26 55.73
N LEU A 48 -7.37 4.50 55.78
CA LEU A 48 -7.47 3.20 55.13
C LEU A 48 -7.46 3.30 53.60
N ARG A 49 -8.06 4.35 53.03
CA ARG A 49 -7.94 4.62 51.58
C ARG A 49 -6.50 4.83 51.18
N HIS A 50 -5.73 5.60 51.96
CA HIS A 50 -4.33 5.84 51.64
C HIS A 50 -3.52 4.54 51.67
N ILE A 51 -3.74 3.69 52.68
CA ILE A 51 -3.10 2.36 52.80
C ILE A 51 -3.46 1.45 51.61
N HIS A 52 -4.71 1.46 51.15
CA HIS A 52 -5.18 0.57 50.09
C HIS A 52 -5.14 1.17 48.68
N TYR A 53 -4.62 2.38 48.51
CA TYR A 53 -4.66 3.11 47.25
C TYR A 53 -3.99 2.34 46.11
N GLU A 54 -2.76 1.86 46.32
CA GLU A 54 -2.01 1.12 45.29
C GLU A 54 -2.71 -0.18 44.89
N ASP A 55 -3.18 -0.94 45.88
CA ASP A 55 -3.92 -2.18 45.68
C ASP A 55 -5.20 -1.96 44.86
N TYR A 56 -5.94 -0.89 45.19
CA TYR A 56 -7.11 -0.47 44.44
C TYR A 56 -6.75 -0.09 43.01
N GLN A 57 -5.73 0.76 42.81
CA GLN A 57 -5.27 1.18 41.49
C GLN A 57 -4.84 0.01 40.62
N ILE A 58 -4.03 -0.92 41.16
CA ILE A 58 -3.59 -2.11 40.43
C ILE A 58 -4.78 -2.96 40.00
N THR A 59 -5.73 -3.21 40.93
CA THR A 59 -6.91 -4.03 40.66
C THR A 59 -7.83 -3.36 39.64
N GLN A 60 -8.06 -2.06 39.79
CA GLN A 60 -8.81 -1.23 38.85
C GLN A 60 -8.17 -1.29 37.46
N ASN A 61 -6.85 -1.16 37.36
CA ASN A 61 -6.16 -1.17 36.07
C ASN A 61 -6.25 -2.53 35.38
N LYS A 62 -6.13 -3.65 36.11
CA LYS A 62 -6.35 -5.00 35.57
C LYS A 62 -7.75 -5.14 34.95
N LEU A 63 -8.78 -4.64 35.62
CA LEU A 63 -10.16 -4.72 35.13
C LEU A 63 -10.41 -3.80 33.94
N ILE A 64 -9.84 -2.59 33.93
CA ILE A 64 -9.90 -1.68 32.77
C ILE A 64 -9.23 -2.31 31.54
N LEU A 65 -8.06 -2.93 31.70
CA LEU A 65 -7.42 -3.62 30.59
C LEU A 65 -8.30 -4.75 30.05
N LEU A 66 -8.90 -5.56 30.93
CA LEU A 66 -9.80 -6.63 30.53
C LEU A 66 -10.99 -6.08 29.71
N MET A 67 -11.58 -4.96 30.13
CA MET A 67 -12.65 -4.29 29.36
C MET A 67 -12.16 -3.80 27.99
N LYS A 68 -10.98 -3.18 27.92
CA LYS A 68 -10.38 -2.73 26.65
C LYS A 68 -10.13 -3.89 25.69
N VAL A 69 -9.63 -5.02 26.17
CA VAL A 69 -9.43 -6.23 25.35
C VAL A 69 -10.77 -6.81 24.87
N GLN A 70 -11.81 -6.83 25.71
CA GLN A 70 -13.15 -7.27 25.28
C GLN A 70 -13.72 -6.35 24.20
N GLU A 71 -13.52 -5.04 24.31
CA GLU A 71 -13.92 -4.08 23.29
C GLU A 71 -13.14 -4.27 21.99
N LEU A 72 -11.83 -4.54 22.07
CA LEU A 72 -10.99 -4.89 20.92
C LEU A 72 -11.53 -6.13 20.18
N ILE A 73 -11.87 -7.19 20.92
CA ILE A 73 -12.48 -8.40 20.34
C ILE A 73 -13.83 -8.09 19.68
N ARG A 74 -14.58 -7.12 20.20
CA ARG A 74 -15.85 -6.71 19.60
C ARG A 74 -15.63 -5.98 18.28
N VAL A 75 -14.70 -5.02 18.24
CA VAL A 75 -14.46 -4.21 17.04
C VAL A 75 -13.81 -5.00 15.92
N THR A 76 -13.04 -6.06 16.20
CA THR A 76 -12.47 -6.91 15.13
C THR A 76 -13.52 -7.63 14.28
N LYS A 77 -14.77 -7.72 14.78
CA LYS A 77 -15.91 -8.24 14.02
C LYS A 77 -16.49 -7.24 13.02
N THR A 78 -16.17 -5.95 13.12
CA THR A 78 -16.58 -4.93 12.16
C THR A 78 -15.53 -4.75 11.07
N ASP A 79 -15.88 -4.19 9.92
CA ASP A 79 -14.94 -3.92 8.82
C ASP A 79 -14.17 -2.59 8.95
N ASP A 80 -14.27 -1.94 10.10
CA ASP A 80 -13.62 -0.66 10.39
C ASP A 80 -12.16 -0.88 10.83
N ILE A 81 -11.25 -0.84 9.87
CA ILE A 81 -9.80 -1.04 10.09
C ILE A 81 -9.22 0.03 11.02
N GLU A 82 -9.69 1.28 10.92
CA GLU A 82 -9.21 2.39 11.74
C GLU A 82 -9.61 2.23 13.20
N ALA A 83 -10.86 1.84 13.46
CA ALA A 83 -11.34 1.56 14.80
C ALA A 83 -10.60 0.38 15.44
N ILE A 84 -10.27 -0.67 14.67
CA ILE A 84 -9.46 -1.79 15.15
C ILE A 84 -8.06 -1.32 15.53
N ASN A 85 -7.39 -0.56 14.66
CA ASN A 85 -6.05 -0.02 14.92
C ASN A 85 -6.02 0.83 16.20
N LYS A 86 -6.98 1.74 16.34
CA LYS A 86 -7.13 2.58 17.53
C LYS A 86 -7.25 1.74 18.80
N LYS A 87 -8.06 0.68 18.78
CA LYS A 87 -8.22 -0.21 19.94
C LYS A 87 -6.98 -1.06 20.23
N LEU A 88 -6.24 -1.47 19.22
CA LEU A 88 -4.94 -2.14 19.40
C LEU A 88 -3.95 -1.19 20.10
N THR A 89 -3.82 0.04 19.62
CA THR A 89 -2.97 1.07 20.26
C THR A 89 -3.41 1.33 21.69
N ASP A 90 -4.70 1.55 21.94
CA ASP A 90 -5.25 1.79 23.28
C ASP A 90 -4.94 0.65 24.27
N VAL A 91 -4.97 -0.61 23.81
CA VAL A 91 -4.64 -1.78 24.64
C VAL A 91 -3.15 -1.85 24.90
N ASN A 92 -2.34 -1.65 23.86
CA ASN A 92 -0.88 -1.70 23.93
C ASN A 92 -0.33 -0.62 24.87
N ASP A 93 -0.78 0.63 24.71
CA ASP A 93 -0.37 1.75 25.56
C ASP A 93 -0.74 1.49 27.02
N TYR A 94 -1.92 0.92 27.26
CA TYR A 94 -2.36 0.59 28.62
C TYR A 94 -1.52 -0.52 29.25
N LEU A 95 -1.18 -1.57 28.49
CA LEU A 95 -0.28 -2.64 28.92
C LEU A 95 1.10 -2.10 29.33
N PHE A 96 1.69 -1.21 28.53
CA PHE A 96 3.05 -0.69 28.77
C PHE A 96 3.13 0.33 29.92
N HIS A 97 2.09 1.13 30.16
CA HIS A 97 2.20 2.30 31.03
C HIS A 97 1.43 2.21 32.36
N LYS A 98 0.49 1.26 32.52
CA LYS A 98 -0.49 1.32 33.62
C LYS A 98 -0.56 0.07 34.50
N ILE A 99 0.18 -0.98 34.19
CA ILE A 99 0.02 -2.25 34.90
C ILE A 99 1.31 -2.67 35.58
N GLY A 100 1.21 -2.91 36.90
CA GLY A 100 2.24 -3.56 37.70
C GLY A 100 2.21 -5.08 37.52
N GLU A 101 2.36 -5.85 38.61
CA GLU A 101 2.33 -7.31 38.53
C GLU A 101 1.00 -7.86 37.97
N ILE A 102 1.09 -8.60 36.86
CA ILE A 102 -0.02 -9.30 36.22
C ILE A 102 0.12 -10.80 36.50
N PRO A 103 -0.93 -11.45 37.03
CA PRO A 103 -0.93 -12.90 37.14
C PRO A 103 -0.70 -13.57 35.77
N GLU A 104 0.22 -14.52 35.70
CA GLU A 104 0.64 -15.15 34.44
C GLU A 104 -0.54 -15.62 33.58
N ARG A 105 -1.50 -16.33 34.18
CA ARG A 105 -2.70 -16.82 33.47
C ARG A 105 -3.56 -15.71 32.88
N PHE A 106 -3.64 -14.57 33.56
CA PHE A 106 -4.37 -13.40 33.07
C PHE A 106 -3.61 -12.74 31.92
N TYR A 107 -2.29 -12.58 32.06
CA TYR A 107 -1.43 -12.07 31.00
C TYR A 107 -1.50 -12.93 29.73
N SER A 108 -1.41 -14.26 29.84
CA SER A 108 -1.53 -15.16 28.69
C SER A 108 -2.89 -15.01 27.97
N TYR A 109 -3.98 -14.81 28.71
CA TYR A 109 -5.29 -14.55 28.12
C TYR A 109 -5.33 -13.23 27.36
N LEU A 110 -4.78 -12.16 27.94
CA LEU A 110 -4.73 -10.84 27.31
C LEU A 110 -3.88 -10.88 26.03
N GLN A 111 -2.68 -11.45 26.11
CA GLN A 111 -1.76 -11.58 24.98
C GLN A 111 -2.36 -12.44 23.86
N HIS A 112 -3.03 -13.54 24.20
CA HIS A 112 -3.71 -14.38 23.21
C HIS A 112 -4.75 -13.58 22.43
N ASN A 113 -5.66 -12.89 23.13
CA ASN A 113 -6.72 -12.12 22.48
C ASN A 113 -6.18 -10.94 21.67
N TYR A 114 -5.18 -10.24 22.20
CA TYR A 114 -4.49 -9.16 21.48
C TYR A 114 -3.86 -9.69 20.19
N SER A 115 -3.13 -10.81 20.27
CA SER A 115 -2.51 -11.44 19.09
C SER A 115 -3.54 -11.89 18.04
N GLN A 116 -4.67 -12.46 18.47
CA GLN A 116 -5.75 -12.82 17.55
C GLN A 116 -6.36 -11.59 16.88
N ALA A 117 -6.60 -10.52 17.64
CA ALA A 117 -7.10 -9.26 17.11
C ALA A 117 -6.13 -8.63 16.10
N TYR A 118 -4.84 -8.64 16.40
CA TYR A 118 -3.78 -8.15 15.52
C TYR A 118 -3.73 -8.94 14.21
N LYS A 119 -3.84 -10.28 14.25
CA LYS A 119 -3.91 -11.10 13.03
C LYS A 119 -5.12 -10.77 12.15
N VAL A 120 -6.28 -10.53 12.77
CA VAL A 120 -7.48 -10.10 12.04
C VAL A 120 -7.25 -8.74 11.38
N TYR A 121 -6.66 -7.80 12.11
CA TYR A 121 -6.28 -6.49 11.58
C TYR A 121 -5.35 -6.58 10.38
N GLU A 122 -4.24 -7.32 10.50
CA GLU A 122 -3.29 -7.54 9.40
C GLU A 122 -3.97 -8.17 8.18
N HIS A 123 -4.82 -9.17 8.39
CA HIS A 123 -5.57 -9.78 7.31
C HIS A 123 -6.46 -8.76 6.56
N LYS A 124 -7.16 -7.89 7.29
CA LYS A 124 -8.02 -6.86 6.70
C LYS A 124 -7.21 -5.83 5.92
N ILE A 125 -6.04 -5.42 6.42
CA ILE A 125 -5.11 -4.55 5.69
C ILE A 125 -4.66 -5.19 4.40
N HIS A 126 -4.11 -6.41 4.46
CA HIS A 126 -3.62 -7.09 3.26
C HIS A 126 -4.73 -7.30 2.22
N LYS A 127 -5.96 -7.57 2.66
CA LYS A 127 -7.12 -7.66 1.77
C LYS A 127 -7.45 -6.31 1.10
N ALA A 128 -7.41 -5.20 1.84
CA ALA A 128 -7.64 -3.86 1.31
C ALA A 128 -6.54 -3.45 0.32
N GLU A 129 -5.26 -3.67 0.68
CA GLU A 129 -4.10 -3.42 -0.18
C GLU A 129 -4.18 -4.22 -1.49
N LEU A 130 -4.51 -5.52 -1.39
CA LEU A 130 -4.69 -6.38 -2.55
C LEU A 130 -5.78 -5.86 -3.48
N SER A 131 -6.90 -5.40 -2.91
CA SER A 131 -8.02 -4.84 -3.68
C SER A 131 -7.59 -3.56 -4.43
N LEU A 132 -6.83 -2.67 -3.79
CA LEU A 132 -6.27 -1.47 -4.39
C LEU A 132 -5.32 -1.78 -5.55
N LEU A 133 -4.43 -2.76 -5.39
CA LEU A 133 -3.52 -3.18 -6.45
C LEU A 133 -4.26 -3.78 -7.65
N LEU A 134 -5.31 -4.56 -7.39
CA LEU A 134 -6.15 -5.13 -8.44
C LEU A 134 -6.90 -4.03 -9.23
N GLU A 135 -7.45 -3.02 -8.56
CA GLU A 135 -8.07 -1.88 -9.22
C GLU A 135 -7.05 -1.05 -10.03
N THR A 136 -5.83 -0.92 -9.52
CA THR A 136 -4.71 -0.28 -10.25
C THR A 136 -4.41 -1.04 -11.54
N ILE A 137 -4.31 -2.38 -11.48
CA ILE A 137 -4.10 -3.22 -12.67
C ILE A 137 -5.26 -3.08 -13.66
N LYS A 138 -6.51 -3.10 -13.19
CA LYS A 138 -7.69 -2.91 -14.06
C LYS A 138 -7.65 -1.56 -14.79
N THR A 139 -7.22 -0.50 -14.10
CA THR A 139 -7.06 0.83 -14.69
C THR A 139 -5.97 0.82 -15.77
N MET A 140 -4.81 0.23 -15.48
CA MET A 140 -3.71 0.10 -16.46
C MET A 140 -4.10 -0.74 -17.69
N ILE A 141 -4.93 -1.77 -17.51
CA ILE A 141 -5.48 -2.56 -18.62
C ILE A 141 -6.34 -1.69 -19.54
N ARG A 142 -7.23 -0.85 -18.96
CA ARG A 142 -8.08 0.07 -19.75
C ARG A 142 -7.23 1.07 -20.53
N GLU A 143 -6.12 1.51 -19.96
CA GLU A 143 -5.13 2.41 -20.59
C GLU A 143 -4.18 1.68 -21.56
N GLN A 144 -4.35 0.37 -21.76
CA GLN A 144 -3.48 -0.48 -22.59
C GLN A 144 -2.01 -0.48 -22.15
N ASN A 145 -1.75 -0.22 -20.87
CA ASN A 145 -0.42 -0.16 -20.28
C ASN A 145 -0.03 -1.52 -19.66
N TYR A 146 -0.04 -2.56 -20.49
CA TYR A 146 0.08 -3.96 -20.04
C TYR A 146 1.45 -4.26 -19.42
N ASP A 147 2.52 -3.61 -19.87
CA ASP A 147 3.86 -3.72 -19.28
C ASP A 147 3.88 -3.27 -17.81
N ARG A 148 3.32 -2.09 -17.51
CA ARG A 148 3.25 -1.57 -16.14
C ARG A 148 2.34 -2.44 -15.28
N ALA A 149 1.21 -2.90 -15.81
CA ALA A 149 0.33 -3.83 -15.11
C ALA A 149 1.06 -5.13 -14.72
N LEU A 150 1.90 -5.68 -15.61
CA LEU A 150 2.73 -6.85 -15.32
C LEU A 150 3.81 -6.59 -14.28
N SER A 151 4.38 -5.37 -14.23
CA SER A 151 5.42 -5.04 -13.24
C SER A 151 4.90 -4.98 -11.80
N ILE A 152 3.59 -4.80 -11.59
CA ILE A 152 2.96 -4.75 -10.25
C ILE A 152 2.64 -6.15 -9.71
N PHE A 153 2.54 -7.15 -10.59
CA PHE A 153 2.16 -8.52 -10.22
C PHE A 153 3.04 -9.19 -9.14
N PRO A 154 4.36 -8.98 -9.07
CA PRO A 154 5.18 -9.50 -7.96
C PRO A 154 4.69 -9.02 -6.59
N GLU A 155 4.31 -7.75 -6.46
CA GLU A 155 3.79 -7.19 -5.19
C GLU A 155 2.38 -7.72 -4.89
N VAL A 156 1.54 -7.87 -5.92
CA VAL A 156 0.22 -8.54 -5.80
C VAL A 156 0.36 -9.94 -5.23
N MET A 157 1.29 -10.75 -5.77
CA MET A 157 1.50 -12.12 -5.30
C MET A 157 2.06 -12.16 -3.87
N LYS A 158 2.92 -11.21 -3.52
CA LYS A 158 3.46 -11.08 -2.16
C LYS A 158 2.34 -10.78 -1.15
N ILE A 159 1.46 -9.82 -1.43
CA ILE A 159 0.33 -9.48 -0.55
C ILE A 159 -0.73 -10.60 -0.54
N PHE A 160 -0.97 -11.23 -1.68
CA PHE A 160 -1.83 -12.41 -1.77
C PHE A 160 -1.34 -13.54 -0.85
N ASN A 161 -0.03 -13.85 -0.88
CA ASN A 161 0.57 -14.87 0.00
C ASN A 161 0.37 -14.54 1.49
N LYS A 162 0.49 -13.26 1.87
CA LYS A 162 0.18 -12.82 3.24
C LYS A 162 -1.31 -12.97 3.58
N THR A 163 -2.18 -12.74 2.60
CA THR A 163 -3.64 -12.86 2.78
C THR A 163 -4.06 -14.31 2.98
N ILE A 164 -3.53 -15.25 2.18
CA ILE A 164 -3.88 -16.67 2.26
C ILE A 164 -3.31 -17.39 3.48
N ALA A 165 -2.24 -16.85 4.08
CA ALA A 165 -1.71 -17.35 5.35
C ALA A 165 -2.76 -17.28 6.48
N PHE A 166 -3.73 -16.36 6.38
CA PHE A 166 -4.85 -16.25 7.30
C PHE A 166 -6.04 -17.13 6.88
N LYS A 167 -6.39 -17.14 5.59
CA LYS A 167 -7.48 -17.97 5.05
C LYS A 167 -7.20 -18.33 3.59
N ARG A 168 -7.11 -19.62 3.30
CA ARG A 168 -6.93 -20.15 1.95
C ARG A 168 -8.03 -19.63 1.00
N ASN A 169 -7.64 -19.18 -0.18
CA ASN A 169 -8.54 -18.70 -1.23
C ASN A 169 -8.03 -19.13 -2.61
N ASP A 170 -8.39 -20.34 -3.01
CA ASP A 170 -7.95 -20.96 -4.25
C ASP A 170 -8.60 -20.32 -5.49
N GLU A 171 -9.81 -19.78 -5.34
CA GLU A 171 -10.51 -19.05 -6.41
C GLU A 171 -9.73 -17.79 -6.78
N LEU A 172 -9.35 -16.98 -5.78
CA LEU A 172 -8.55 -15.78 -6.02
C LEU A 172 -7.15 -16.11 -6.57
N ALA A 173 -6.55 -17.24 -6.14
CA ALA A 173 -5.30 -17.72 -6.71
C ALA A 173 -5.42 -17.96 -8.22
N LYS A 174 -6.52 -18.59 -8.65
CA LYS A 174 -6.83 -18.87 -10.05
C LYS A 174 -7.09 -17.59 -10.82
N GLU A 175 -7.91 -16.68 -10.28
CA GLU A 175 -8.18 -15.37 -10.91
C GLU A 175 -6.90 -14.57 -11.15
N LEU A 176 -5.98 -14.55 -10.18
CA LEU A 176 -4.67 -13.89 -10.32
C LEU A 176 -3.81 -14.55 -11.41
N SER A 177 -3.82 -15.88 -11.50
CA SER A 177 -3.10 -16.61 -12.55
C SER A 177 -3.65 -16.29 -13.94
N ASP A 178 -4.97 -16.31 -14.10
CA ASP A 178 -5.66 -16.04 -15.37
C ASP A 178 -5.43 -14.58 -15.80
N LEU A 179 -5.49 -13.63 -14.86
CA LEU A 179 -5.21 -12.22 -15.11
C LEU A 179 -3.76 -12.01 -15.59
N LYS A 180 -2.79 -12.68 -14.96
CA LYS A 180 -1.38 -12.63 -15.38
C LYS A 180 -1.19 -13.16 -16.79
N ALA A 181 -1.86 -14.26 -17.14
CA ALA A 181 -1.82 -14.85 -18.47
C ALA A 181 -2.44 -13.90 -19.51
N HIS A 182 -3.59 -13.30 -19.19
CA HIS A 182 -4.26 -12.33 -20.05
C HIS A 182 -3.38 -11.12 -20.37
N LEU A 183 -2.70 -10.57 -19.36
CA LEU A 183 -1.77 -9.45 -19.54
C LEU A 183 -0.60 -9.82 -20.46
N LYS A 184 0.04 -10.98 -20.25
CA LYS A 184 1.12 -11.46 -21.12
C LYS A 184 0.66 -11.61 -22.57
N MET A 185 -0.51 -12.20 -22.80
CA MET A 185 -1.07 -12.37 -24.13
C MET A 185 -1.39 -11.04 -24.81
N SER A 186 -1.92 -10.07 -24.06
CA SER A 186 -2.25 -8.74 -24.58
C SER A 186 -0.99 -7.96 -24.98
N LEU A 187 0.06 -8.04 -24.17
CA LEU A 187 1.36 -7.45 -24.47
C LEU A 187 1.99 -8.07 -25.74
N LEU A 188 1.96 -9.41 -25.85
CA LEU A 188 2.45 -10.10 -27.05
C LEU A 188 1.71 -9.65 -28.31
N LYS A 189 0.38 -9.52 -28.25
CA LYS A 189 -0.42 -8.98 -29.36
C LYS A 189 0.00 -7.56 -29.70
N GLN A 190 0.17 -6.69 -28.71
CA GLN A 190 0.58 -5.30 -28.92
C GLN A 190 1.94 -5.21 -29.61
N HIS A 191 2.92 -6.00 -29.18
CA HIS A 191 4.22 -6.08 -29.84
C HIS A 191 4.11 -6.58 -31.27
N ALA A 192 3.37 -7.67 -31.51
CA ALA A 192 3.16 -8.22 -32.85
C ALA A 192 2.51 -7.20 -33.80
N TYR A 193 1.45 -6.49 -33.36
CA TYR A 193 0.85 -5.42 -34.16
C TYR A 193 1.81 -4.26 -34.42
N SER A 194 2.66 -3.90 -33.45
CA SER A 194 3.68 -2.87 -33.63
C SER A 194 4.75 -3.28 -34.65
N GLU A 195 5.14 -4.56 -34.67
CA GLU A 195 6.13 -5.09 -35.61
C GLU A 195 5.55 -5.21 -37.02
N VAL A 196 4.32 -5.71 -37.15
CA VAL A 196 3.60 -5.78 -38.44
C VAL A 196 3.40 -4.37 -39.01
N SER A 197 3.00 -3.39 -38.19
CA SER A 197 2.87 -2.00 -38.63
C SER A 197 4.21 -1.41 -39.09
N LYS A 198 5.33 -1.74 -38.41
CA LYS A 198 6.68 -1.35 -38.84
C LYS A 198 7.09 -2.02 -40.15
N VAL A 199 6.68 -3.26 -40.39
CA VAL A 199 6.93 -3.98 -41.64
C VAL A 199 6.10 -3.38 -42.78
N ASP A 200 4.84 -3.04 -42.55
CA ASP A 200 4.00 -2.36 -43.53
C ASP A 200 4.52 -0.95 -43.85
N GLU A 201 4.96 -0.18 -42.87
CA GLU A 201 5.54 1.14 -43.09
C GLU A 201 6.85 1.09 -43.91
N LYS A 202 7.72 0.09 -43.65
CA LYS A 202 8.92 -0.17 -44.48
C LYS A 202 8.54 -0.58 -45.90
N THR A 203 7.49 -1.38 -46.06
CA THR A 203 7.01 -1.85 -47.36
C THR A 203 6.37 -0.70 -48.16
N ILE A 204 5.58 0.15 -47.50
CA ILE A 204 5.00 1.38 -48.05
C ILE A 204 6.11 2.37 -48.43
N LYS A 205 7.11 2.61 -47.57
CA LYS A 205 8.29 3.44 -47.90
C LYS A 205 9.06 2.88 -49.10
N LYS A 206 9.21 1.55 -49.21
CA LYS A 206 9.87 0.89 -50.35
C LYS A 206 9.05 1.02 -51.65
N LEU A 207 7.73 0.91 -51.57
CA LEU A 207 6.82 1.12 -52.70
C LEU A 207 6.78 2.59 -53.15
N LEU A 208 6.80 3.54 -52.21
CA LEU A 208 6.89 4.97 -52.49
C LEU A 208 8.22 5.32 -53.17
N ARG A 209 9.36 4.80 -52.68
CA ARG A 209 10.66 4.96 -53.34
C ARG A 209 10.66 4.40 -54.78
N LYS A 210 10.05 3.23 -55.02
CA LYS A 210 9.91 2.66 -56.37
C LYS A 210 9.00 3.51 -57.28
N LYS A 211 7.90 4.06 -56.76
CA LYS A 211 7.02 4.96 -57.51
C LYS A 211 7.74 6.27 -57.86
N ILE A 212 8.45 6.88 -56.91
CA ILE A 212 9.26 8.09 -57.13
C ILE A 212 10.34 7.83 -58.19
N LYS A 213 11.06 6.70 -58.11
CA LYS A 213 12.07 6.33 -59.11
C LYS A 213 11.50 6.16 -60.51
N LYS A 214 10.32 5.53 -60.65
CA LYS A 214 9.59 5.42 -61.93
C LYS A 214 9.10 6.75 -62.49
N VAL A 215 8.78 7.72 -61.63
CA VAL A 215 8.41 9.09 -62.05
C VAL A 215 9.63 9.86 -62.53
N ILE A 216 10.79 9.68 -61.88
CA ILE A 216 12.07 10.26 -62.31
C ILE A 216 12.51 9.67 -63.66
N GLU A 217 12.47 8.35 -63.82
CA GLU A 217 12.82 7.67 -65.09
C GLU A 217 11.87 8.03 -66.24
N LYS A 218 10.61 8.39 -65.96
CA LYS A 218 9.68 8.91 -66.99
C LYS A 218 9.93 10.37 -67.39
N LYS A 219 10.66 11.15 -66.58
CA LYS A 219 11.07 12.52 -66.91
C LYS A 219 12.37 12.59 -67.72
N GLU A 220 13.11 11.49 -67.84
CA GLU A 220 14.32 11.40 -68.67
C GLU A 220 14.06 10.77 -70.05
N LYS A 221 13.09 11.33 -70.80
CA LYS A 221 13.07 11.18 -72.28
C LYS A 221 13.47 12.52 -72.91
N PRO A 222 14.45 12.56 -73.83
CA PRO A 222 14.99 13.82 -74.35
C PRO A 222 14.01 14.42 -75.35
N ILE A 223 13.59 15.68 -75.16
CA ILE A 223 12.86 16.45 -76.16
C ILE A 223 13.55 17.80 -76.38
N LYS A 224 13.66 18.12 -77.67
CA LYS A 224 14.43 19.14 -78.38
C LYS A 224 13.89 20.57 -78.22
N LYS A 225 14.83 21.54 -78.31
CA LYS A 225 14.75 22.95 -78.75
C LYS A 225 13.71 23.93 -78.14
N LEU A 226 14.29 25.00 -77.55
CA LEU A 226 13.90 26.42 -77.32
C LEU A 226 12.61 27.01 -77.98
N PRO A 227 11.96 28.02 -77.36
CA PRO A 227 12.44 29.42 -77.45
C PRO A 227 12.51 30.22 -76.12
N GLU A 228 13.26 31.33 -76.20
CA GLU A 228 13.59 32.33 -75.18
C GLU A 228 12.49 33.38 -74.91
N ASP A 229 12.47 33.82 -73.63
CA ASP A 229 12.18 35.17 -73.08
C ASP A 229 10.76 35.80 -73.18
N PRO A 230 10.38 36.83 -72.36
CA PRO A 230 11.19 37.65 -71.45
C PRO A 230 10.57 38.01 -70.07
N GLU A 231 11.37 38.71 -69.27
CA GLU A 231 11.01 39.58 -68.12
C GLU A 231 10.69 38.93 -66.77
N ASN A 232 11.71 38.82 -65.92
CA ASN A 232 11.55 39.01 -64.48
C ASN A 232 12.74 39.80 -63.91
N LYS A 233 12.68 41.12 -64.09
CA LYS A 233 13.67 42.13 -63.64
C LYS A 233 13.96 42.05 -62.14
N ASP A 234 13.05 41.50 -61.35
CA ASP A 234 13.12 41.45 -59.89
C ASP A 234 14.21 40.51 -59.34
N ILE A 235 14.63 39.50 -60.11
CA ILE A 235 15.64 38.52 -59.69
C ILE A 235 17.07 39.07 -59.82
N GLN A 236 17.31 40.04 -60.70
CA GLN A 236 18.65 40.62 -60.88
C GLN A 236 19.00 41.64 -59.79
N ASP A 237 18.03 42.37 -59.26
CA ASP A 237 18.26 43.35 -58.20
C ASP A 237 18.51 42.67 -56.84
N LEU A 238 17.83 41.55 -56.57
CA LEU A 238 18.11 40.67 -55.42
C LEU A 238 19.54 40.09 -55.45
N LYS A 239 20.04 39.71 -56.63
CA LYS A 239 21.41 39.19 -56.79
C LYS A 239 22.49 40.26 -56.62
N LYS A 240 22.19 41.54 -56.92
CA LYS A 240 23.11 42.66 -56.70
C LYS A 240 23.22 43.05 -55.22
N LEU A 241 22.14 42.94 -54.45
CA LEU A 241 22.13 43.18 -53.00
C LEU A 241 22.93 42.13 -52.22
N ILE A 242 22.80 40.86 -52.60
CA ILE A 242 23.54 39.75 -51.96
C ILE A 242 25.04 39.82 -52.26
N LYS A 243 25.46 40.34 -53.42
CA LYS A 243 26.87 40.55 -53.77
C LYS A 243 27.54 41.75 -53.07
N LYS A 244 26.77 42.66 -52.45
CA LYS A 244 27.30 43.90 -51.86
C LYS A 244 27.58 43.81 -50.35
N ASN A 245 26.99 42.83 -49.67
CA ASN A 245 27.26 42.55 -48.25
C ASN A 245 28.18 41.35 -48.10
N LYS A 246 29.49 41.62 -48.02
CA LYS A 246 30.53 40.65 -47.72
C LYS A 246 30.23 39.94 -46.39
N ILE A 247 29.84 38.67 -46.44
CA ILE A 247 30.05 37.73 -45.33
C ILE A 247 30.91 36.63 -45.94
N ASP A 248 32.18 36.62 -45.54
CA ASP A 248 33.17 35.68 -46.00
C ASP A 248 33.20 34.47 -45.07
N ASP A 249 33.23 33.30 -45.69
CA ASP A 249 33.33 31.98 -45.08
C ASP A 249 34.71 31.79 -44.47
N SER A 250 34.81 31.69 -43.15
CA SER A 250 35.97 31.03 -42.52
C SER A 250 35.69 30.63 -41.06
N THR A 251 35.75 29.32 -40.80
CA THR A 251 36.26 28.66 -39.55
C THR A 251 35.51 28.93 -38.24
N ILE A 252 34.95 27.92 -37.54
CA ILE A 252 35.60 27.10 -36.48
C ILE A 252 34.59 25.97 -36.11
N GLN A 253 34.82 24.73 -36.55
CA GLN A 253 35.32 23.54 -35.82
C GLN A 253 34.40 22.85 -34.77
N PHE A 254 34.29 21.53 -34.95
CA PHE A 254 33.74 20.52 -34.06
C PHE A 254 34.53 20.38 -32.75
N GLU A 255 33.85 20.06 -31.65
CA GLU A 255 34.42 19.21 -30.59
C GLU A 255 33.39 18.21 -30.04
N LYS A 256 33.63 16.92 -30.34
CA LYS A 256 33.36 15.82 -29.42
C LYS A 256 34.33 15.96 -28.26
N VAL A 257 33.93 15.63 -27.03
CA VAL A 257 34.62 14.64 -26.18
C VAL A 257 33.71 14.28 -25.00
N PHE A 258 33.34 13.00 -24.99
CA PHE A 258 33.01 12.21 -23.81
C PHE A 258 34.10 12.41 -22.75
N ASN A 259 33.77 12.86 -21.55
CA ASN A 259 34.61 12.53 -20.39
C ASN A 259 33.75 12.15 -19.18
N SER A 260 33.89 10.87 -18.83
CA SER A 260 33.83 10.26 -17.51
C SER A 260 32.73 10.67 -16.54
N LYS A 261 31.89 9.69 -16.21
CA LYS A 261 31.34 9.42 -14.87
C LYS A 261 32.18 10.08 -13.76
N VAL A 262 31.55 10.92 -12.94
CA VAL A 262 31.46 10.75 -11.48
C VAL A 262 30.17 11.44 -11.02
N LEU A 263 29.29 10.63 -10.41
CA LEU A 263 28.07 10.94 -9.65
C LEU A 263 26.86 11.51 -10.42
#